data_AF-A0A9E4LV49-F1
#
_entry.id   AF-A0A9E4LV49-F1
#
_cell.length_a   1.000
_cell.length_b   1.000
_cell.length_c   1.000
_cell.angle_alpha   90.00
_cell.angle_beta   90.00
_cell.angle_gamma   90.00
#
_symmetry.space_group_name_H-M   'P 1'
#
loop_
_entity.id
_entity.type
_entity.pdbx_description
1 polymer ?
#
loop_
_entity_poly.entity_id
_entity_poly.type
_entity_poly.pdbx_seq_one_letter_code
_entity_poly.pdbx_strand_id
1 'polypeptide(L)'
;VADRRITKEAVPGWVRAWDVRTGEHAWDFHTVPNGTDEFGVDTWLNDSWRYSGNANVWSMLAGDNELGHVYLPTGTTTNDYYGVDRLGDNLFSETLIAVDVETGQRVWHFQAVHHGLWDYDFATHPNLVDVTVDGRP
;
A
#
# COMPACT_ATOMS: atom_id res chain seq x y z
N VAL A 1 14.19 -0.76 4.31
CA VAL A 1 13.88 0.24 3.27
C VAL A 1 14.58 1.54 3.67
N ALA A 2 15.03 2.36 2.72
CA ALA A 2 15.76 3.60 3.04
C ALA A 2 15.16 4.75 2.24
N ASP A 3 14.80 5.81 2.96
CA ASP A 3 13.90 6.88 2.49
C ASP A 3 14.63 7.84 1.53
N ARG A 4 15.95 8.00 1.73
CA ARG A 4 16.82 8.90 0.93
C ARG A 4 17.67 8.15 -0.08
N ARG A 5 17.05 7.38 -0.97
CA ARG A 5 17.77 6.68 -2.05
C ARG A 5 18.23 7.63 -3.16
N ILE A 6 19.53 7.69 -3.45
CA ILE A 6 20.05 8.48 -4.58
C ILE A 6 19.73 7.81 -5.94
N THR A 7 19.29 6.55 -5.93
CA THR A 7 18.93 5.78 -7.14
C THR A 7 17.43 5.81 -7.39
N LYS A 8 17.03 5.74 -8.66
CA LYS A 8 15.61 5.63 -9.05
C LYS A 8 15.01 4.25 -8.77
N GLU A 9 15.85 3.21 -8.72
CA GLU A 9 15.41 1.84 -8.51
C GLU A 9 15.24 1.51 -7.02
N ALA A 10 14.21 0.74 -6.67
CA ALA A 10 14.02 0.14 -5.35
C ALA A 10 13.19 -1.16 -5.43
N VAL A 11 13.22 -1.95 -4.34
CA VAL A 11 12.40 -3.17 -4.24
C VAL A 11 10.99 -2.76 -3.79
N PRO A 12 9.93 -3.26 -4.44
CA PRO A 12 8.56 -3.04 -3.99
C PRO A 12 8.30 -3.51 -2.56
N GLY A 13 7.48 -2.74 -1.85
CA GLY A 13 7.04 -2.97 -0.49
C GLY A 13 5.78 -3.82 -0.39
N TRP A 14 5.65 -4.85 -1.22
CA TRP A 14 4.45 -5.70 -1.23
C TRP A 14 4.16 -6.31 0.12
N VAL A 15 2.88 -6.42 0.44
CA VAL A 15 2.40 -7.13 1.63
C VAL A 15 2.16 -8.58 1.24
N ARG A 16 2.50 -9.51 2.12
CA ARG A 16 2.33 -10.94 1.86
C ARG A 16 1.74 -11.62 3.07
N ALA A 17 1.06 -12.74 2.84
CA ALA A 17 0.52 -13.60 3.87
C ALA A 17 1.11 -15.00 3.80
N TRP A 18 1.16 -15.64 4.97
CA TRP A 18 1.65 -16.99 5.14
C TRP A 18 0.79 -17.74 6.15
N ASP A 19 0.67 -19.05 5.96
CA ASP A 19 0.09 -19.93 6.97
C ASP A 19 1.00 -19.95 8.20
N VAL A 20 0.42 -19.66 9.38
CA VAL A 20 1.16 -19.53 10.64
C VAL A 20 1.75 -20.85 11.15
N ARG A 21 1.20 -22.00 10.72
CA ARG A 21 1.60 -23.34 11.17
C ARG A 21 2.63 -23.96 10.23
N THR A 22 2.45 -23.79 8.93
CA THR A 22 3.28 -24.44 7.90
C THR A 22 4.34 -23.50 7.31
N GLY A 23 4.12 -22.19 7.39
CA GLY A 23 4.94 -21.18 6.71
C GLY A 23 4.72 -21.14 5.20
N GLU A 24 3.71 -21.85 4.68
CA GLU A 24 3.37 -21.81 3.25
C GLU A 24 2.86 -20.41 2.88
N HIS A 25 3.29 -19.92 1.71
CA HIS A 25 2.82 -18.66 1.16
C HIS A 25 1.35 -18.77 0.77
N ALA A 26 0.55 -17.80 1.18
CA ALA A 26 -0.88 -17.76 0.87
C ALA A 26 -1.17 -16.80 -0.30
N TRP A 27 -0.77 -15.54 -0.18
CA TRP A 27 -1.01 -14.52 -1.18
C TRP A 27 -0.05 -13.33 -1.06
N ASP A 28 0.04 -12.55 -2.15
CA ASP A 28 0.74 -11.27 -2.22
C ASP A 28 -0.26 -10.16 -2.58
N PHE A 29 -0.13 -9.02 -1.92
CA PHE A 29 -0.76 -7.77 -2.33
C PHE A 29 0.31 -6.81 -2.85
N HIS A 30 0.23 -6.49 -4.14
CA HIS A 30 1.18 -5.63 -4.83
C HIS A 30 0.83 -4.14 -4.62
N THR A 31 1.50 -3.49 -3.67
CA THR A 31 1.36 -2.03 -3.43
C THR A 31 1.99 -1.17 -4.52
N VAL A 32 3.03 -1.71 -5.18
CA VAL A 32 3.54 -1.23 -6.49
C VAL A 32 3.19 -2.32 -7.51
N PRO A 33 2.60 -1.99 -8.67
CA PRO A 33 2.21 -3.00 -9.65
C PRO A 33 3.35 -3.93 -10.09
N ASN A 34 3.05 -5.19 -10.36
CA ASN A 34 3.97 -6.18 -10.93
C ASN A 34 3.65 -6.55 -12.40
N GLY A 35 2.60 -5.97 -12.97
CA GLY A 35 2.12 -6.28 -14.31
C GLY A 35 1.32 -5.14 -14.93
N THR A 36 1.24 -5.12 -16.26
CA THR A 36 0.51 -4.09 -17.02
C THR A 36 -1.01 -4.20 -16.91
N ASP A 37 -1.51 -5.30 -16.35
CA ASP A 37 -2.91 -5.62 -16.14
C ASP A 37 -3.35 -5.43 -14.67
N GLU A 38 -2.42 -5.06 -13.78
CA GLU A 38 -2.73 -4.83 -12.37
C GLU A 38 -3.43 -3.51 -12.13
N PHE A 39 -4.30 -3.49 -11.12
CA PHE A 39 -5.06 -2.31 -10.76
C PHE A 39 -4.13 -1.16 -10.35
N GLY A 40 -4.38 0.04 -10.88
CA GLY A 40 -3.63 1.25 -10.56
C GLY A 40 -2.34 1.44 -11.37
N VAL A 41 -1.95 0.46 -12.21
CA VAL A 41 -0.75 0.57 -13.06
C VAL A 41 -0.78 1.76 -14.03
N ASP A 42 -1.97 2.18 -14.44
CA ASP A 42 -2.20 3.35 -15.27
C ASP A 42 -1.82 4.67 -14.59
N THR A 43 -1.72 4.69 -13.26
CA THR A 43 -1.25 5.84 -12.48
C THR A 43 0.28 5.97 -12.42
N TRP A 44 1.01 5.00 -13.00
CA TRP A 44 2.47 4.98 -13.03
C TRP A 44 2.96 5.29 -14.44
N LEU A 45 3.18 6.58 -14.71
CA LEU A 45 3.60 7.02 -16.04
C LEU A 45 4.99 6.49 -16.39
N ASN A 46 5.24 6.34 -17.70
CA ASN A 46 6.50 5.86 -18.26
C ASN A 46 6.93 4.48 -17.74
N ASP A 47 5.98 3.61 -17.39
CA ASP A 47 6.22 2.30 -16.77
C ASP A 47 7.07 2.38 -15.49
N SER A 48 6.96 3.48 -14.73
CA SER A 48 7.79 3.72 -13.55
C SER A 48 7.63 2.68 -12.44
N TRP A 49 6.50 1.97 -12.41
CA TRP A 49 6.26 0.82 -11.53
C TRP A 49 7.31 -0.30 -11.68
N ARG A 50 7.96 -0.43 -12.84
CA ARG A 50 8.96 -1.49 -13.09
C ARG A 50 10.24 -1.36 -12.29
N TYR A 51 10.55 -0.16 -11.82
CA TYR A 51 11.77 0.12 -11.07
C TYR A 51 11.52 0.83 -9.74
N SER A 52 10.37 1.47 -9.57
CA SER A 52 10.01 2.08 -8.29
C SER A 52 9.79 1.01 -7.22
N GLY A 53 10.00 1.38 -5.96
CA GLY A 53 9.81 0.48 -4.83
C GLY A 53 9.25 1.21 -3.62
N ASN A 54 9.38 0.60 -2.43
CA ASN A 54 8.68 1.04 -1.21
C ASN A 54 7.16 0.92 -1.36
N ALA A 55 6.39 1.92 -0.92
CA ALA A 55 4.95 1.76 -0.67
C ALA A 55 4.66 0.57 0.26
N ASN A 56 5.56 0.31 1.22
CA ASN A 56 5.42 -0.76 2.20
C ASN A 56 4.54 -0.37 3.37
N VAL A 57 3.97 -1.37 4.03
CA VAL A 57 3.42 -1.24 5.38
C VAL A 57 4.58 -1.48 6.36
N TRP A 58 5.17 -0.41 6.91
CA TRP A 58 6.19 -0.54 7.97
C TRP A 58 5.65 -0.33 9.38
N SER A 59 4.49 0.32 9.49
CA SER A 59 3.80 0.50 10.77
C SER A 59 2.93 -0.72 11.09
N MET A 60 2.10 -0.61 12.13
CA MET A 60 1.14 -1.66 12.45
C MET A 60 -0.03 -1.65 11.46
N LEU A 61 -0.57 -2.84 11.19
CA LEU A 61 -1.83 -3.07 10.48
C LEU A 61 -2.99 -3.27 11.47
N ALA A 62 -4.21 -3.03 11.02
CA ALA A 62 -5.44 -3.33 11.79
C ALA A 62 -6.21 -4.46 11.13
N GLY A 63 -6.89 -5.29 11.91
CA GLY A 63 -7.72 -6.39 11.43
C GLY A 63 -9.11 -6.35 12.02
N ASP A 64 -10.10 -6.69 11.21
CA ASP A 64 -11.50 -6.82 11.59
C ASP A 64 -11.94 -8.27 11.38
N ASN A 65 -12.19 -8.99 12.48
CA ASN A 65 -12.58 -10.39 12.42
C ASN A 65 -14.02 -10.61 11.98
N GLU A 66 -14.91 -9.62 12.15
CA GLU A 66 -16.31 -9.75 11.75
C GLU A 66 -16.44 -9.55 10.25
N LEU A 67 -15.71 -8.58 9.69
CA LEU A 67 -15.68 -8.34 8.25
C LEU A 67 -14.71 -9.25 7.48
N GLY A 68 -13.72 -9.84 8.16
CA GLY A 68 -12.66 -10.62 7.51
C GLY A 68 -11.66 -9.75 6.75
N HIS A 69 -11.45 -8.51 7.21
CA HIS A 69 -10.60 -7.53 6.51
C HIS A 69 -9.32 -7.21 7.28
N VAL A 70 -8.24 -6.92 6.56
CA VAL A 70 -7.03 -6.29 7.08
C VAL A 70 -6.82 -4.94 6.39
N TYR A 71 -6.41 -3.95 7.19
CA TYR A 71 -6.17 -2.59 6.75
C TYR A 71 -4.67 -2.29 6.72
N LEU A 72 -4.19 -1.88 5.56
CA LEU A 72 -2.79 -1.70 5.20
C LEU A 72 -2.48 -0.21 5.02
N PRO A 73 -1.86 0.45 6.01
CA PRO A 73 -1.33 1.81 5.86
C PRO A 73 0.02 1.78 5.13
N THR A 74 0.06 2.26 3.89
CA THR A 74 1.29 2.26 3.10
C THR A 74 2.10 3.55 3.25
N GLY A 75 3.41 3.43 3.07
CA GLY A 75 4.35 4.54 2.99
C GLY A 75 4.52 5.12 1.59
N THR A 76 5.48 6.02 1.49
CA THR A 76 5.86 6.74 0.27
C THR A 76 6.66 5.84 -0.67
N THR A 77 6.44 6.01 -1.96
CA THR A 77 7.23 5.32 -3.01
C THR A 77 8.61 5.96 -3.16
N THR A 78 9.65 5.15 -3.32
CA THR A 78 11.00 5.68 -3.62
C THR A 78 10.99 6.47 -4.94
N ASN A 79 11.64 7.62 -5.03
CA ASN A 79 12.32 8.36 -3.95
C ASN A 79 11.33 9.28 -3.22
N ASP A 80 11.40 9.34 -1.90
CA ASP A 80 10.38 10.00 -1.07
C ASP A 80 10.37 11.53 -1.21
N TYR A 81 11.44 12.11 -1.77
CA TYR A 81 11.66 13.55 -1.96
C TYR A 81 11.94 13.96 -3.42
N TYR A 82 11.86 13.01 -4.36
CA TYR A 82 12.10 13.25 -5.79
C TYR A 82 11.23 12.34 -6.66
N GLY A 83 10.26 12.93 -7.36
CA GLY A 83 9.25 12.18 -8.13
C GLY A 83 9.39 12.23 -9.65
N VAL A 84 10.38 12.94 -10.21
CA VAL A 84 10.51 13.08 -11.68
C VAL A 84 10.64 11.73 -12.38
N ASP A 85 11.26 10.75 -11.72
CA ASP A 85 11.41 9.39 -12.27
C ASP A 85 10.13 8.54 -12.10
N ARG A 86 9.10 9.01 -11.39
CA ARG A 86 7.85 8.28 -11.15
C ARG A 86 6.62 9.18 -11.25
N LEU A 87 6.44 9.82 -12.40
CA LEU A 87 5.28 10.68 -12.63
C LEU A 87 3.96 9.92 -12.51
N GLY A 88 2.91 10.64 -12.12
CA GLY A 88 1.57 10.10 -11.86
C GLY A 88 1.30 9.88 -10.37
N ASP A 89 0.09 9.43 -10.04
CA ASP A 89 -0.36 9.36 -8.64
C ASP A 89 0.38 8.30 -7.82
N ASN A 90 1.01 7.32 -8.48
CA ASN A 90 1.77 6.24 -7.87
C ASN A 90 0.94 5.37 -6.91
N LEU A 91 -0.30 5.03 -7.29
CA LEU A 91 -1.17 4.18 -6.47
C LEU A 91 -0.53 2.78 -6.30
N PHE A 92 -0.27 2.26 -5.10
CA PHE A 92 -0.87 2.57 -3.79
C PHE A 92 0.10 3.22 -2.77
N SER A 93 0.89 4.21 -3.16
CA SER A 93 1.68 5.05 -2.24
C SER A 93 0.77 5.82 -1.27
N GLU A 94 1.16 5.97 0.00
CA GLU A 94 0.49 6.81 1.00
C GLU A 94 -1.05 6.61 1.01
N THR A 95 -1.44 5.34 1.04
CA THR A 95 -2.81 4.87 0.86
C THR A 95 -3.21 4.00 2.04
N LEU A 96 -4.46 4.16 2.49
CA LEU A 96 -5.11 3.19 3.36
C LEU A 96 -5.87 2.19 2.51
N ILE A 97 -5.48 0.93 2.57
CA ILE A 97 -6.04 -0.14 1.74
C ILE A 97 -6.77 -1.13 2.65
N ALA A 98 -7.97 -1.56 2.28
CA ALA A 98 -8.64 -2.71 2.89
C ALA A 98 -8.56 -3.91 1.96
N VAL A 99 -8.07 -5.03 2.48
CA VAL A 99 -8.00 -6.31 1.77
C VAL A 99 -8.76 -7.38 2.54
N ASP A 100 -9.31 -8.35 1.81
CA ASP A 100 -9.80 -9.60 2.39
C ASP A 100 -8.61 -10.40 2.96
N VAL A 101 -8.73 -10.88 4.21
CA VAL A 101 -7.61 -11.51 4.94
C VAL A 101 -7.21 -12.86 4.36
N GLU A 102 -8.16 -13.61 3.81
CA GLU A 102 -7.93 -14.97 3.30
C GLU A 102 -7.33 -14.95 1.89
N THR A 103 -7.69 -13.96 1.08
CA THR A 103 -7.35 -13.92 -0.34
C THR A 103 -6.41 -12.80 -0.75
N GLY A 104 -6.24 -11.77 0.10
CA GLY A 104 -5.52 -10.55 -0.24
C GLY A 104 -6.24 -9.67 -1.26
N GLN A 105 -7.48 -9.98 -1.64
CA GLN A 105 -8.21 -9.19 -2.64
C GLN A 105 -8.57 -7.81 -2.11
N ARG A 106 -8.36 -6.78 -2.94
CA ARG A 106 -8.70 -5.39 -2.60
C ARG A 106 -10.20 -5.21 -2.46
N VAL A 107 -10.65 -4.82 -1.27
CA VAL A 107 -12.05 -4.44 -1.02
C VAL A 107 -12.26 -2.98 -1.41
N TRP A 108 -11.46 -2.08 -0.82
CA TRP A 108 -11.45 -0.65 -1.11
C TRP A 108 -10.08 -0.05 -0.80
N HIS A 109 -9.87 1.21 -1.20
CA HIS A 109 -8.70 1.98 -0.80
C HIS A 109 -9.03 3.48 -0.73
N PHE A 110 -8.23 4.24 0.01
CA PHE A 110 -8.22 5.69 0.04
C PHE A 110 -6.78 6.20 -0.03
N GLN A 111 -6.42 6.85 -1.13
CA GLN A 111 -5.10 7.46 -1.30
C GLN A 111 -5.13 8.90 -0.77
N ALA A 112 -4.37 9.18 0.28
CA ALA A 112 -4.35 10.51 0.88
C ALA A 112 -3.39 11.46 0.14
N VAL A 113 -2.24 10.95 -0.29
CA VAL A 113 -1.24 11.74 -1.02
C VAL A 113 -1.05 11.13 -2.41
N HIS A 114 -1.28 11.97 -3.42
CA HIS A 114 -1.04 11.61 -4.82
C HIS A 114 0.33 12.17 -5.18
N HIS A 115 1.19 11.33 -5.76
CA HIS A 115 2.56 11.71 -6.12
C HIS A 115 3.36 12.32 -4.94
N GLY A 116 3.48 11.60 -3.82
CA GLY A 116 4.15 12.11 -2.61
C GLY A 116 5.62 12.49 -2.84
N LEU A 117 6.05 13.58 -2.20
CA LEU A 117 7.41 14.16 -2.29
C LEU A 117 7.96 14.60 -0.92
N TRP A 118 7.29 14.19 0.17
CA TRP A 118 7.56 14.68 1.52
C TRP A 118 7.54 13.60 2.60
N ASP A 119 7.58 12.32 2.22
CA ASP A 119 7.66 11.21 3.19
C ASP A 119 6.49 11.25 4.20
N TYR A 120 5.26 11.42 3.67
CA TYR A 120 4.02 11.54 4.47
C TYR A 120 3.37 10.17 4.70
N ASP A 121 4.21 9.23 5.10
CA ASP A 121 3.85 7.88 5.44
C ASP A 121 2.73 7.82 6.50
N PHE A 122 1.83 6.85 6.33
CA PHE A 122 0.94 6.47 7.41
C PHE A 122 1.70 5.72 8.51
N ALA A 123 2.18 6.49 9.48
CA ALA A 123 3.00 6.00 10.59
C ALA A 123 2.25 5.16 11.65
N THR A 124 0.93 4.95 11.50
CA THR A 124 0.12 4.17 12.45
C THR A 124 -1.01 3.42 11.75
N HIS A 125 -1.50 2.36 12.42
CA HIS A 125 -2.71 1.66 12.02
C HIS A 125 -3.94 2.57 12.11
N PRO A 126 -5.00 2.34 11.31
CA PRO A 126 -6.30 2.97 11.54
C PRO A 126 -6.94 2.42 12.82
N ASN A 127 -7.77 3.23 13.47
CA ASN A 127 -8.61 2.77 14.57
C ASN A 127 -9.94 2.26 14.00
N LEU A 128 -10.32 1.04 14.38
CA LEU A 128 -11.60 0.43 14.00
C LEU A 128 -12.57 0.63 15.17
N VAL A 129 -13.65 1.38 14.93
CA VAL A 129 -14.62 1.76 15.95
C VAL A 129 -16.02 1.79 15.37
N ASP A 130 -16.98 1.26 16.10
CA ASP A 130 -18.41 1.42 15.80
C ASP A 130 -18.88 2.75 16.38
N VAL A 131 -19.37 3.64 15.52
CA VAL A 131 -19.81 4.98 15.92
C VAL A 131 -21.13 5.33 15.24
N THR A 132 -22.05 5.93 15.99
CA THR A 132 -23.29 6.44 15.42
C THR A 132 -23.06 7.82 14.78
N VAL A 133 -23.30 7.94 13.47
CA VAL A 133 -23.22 9.19 12.71
C VAL A 133 -24.62 9.60 12.26
N ASP A 134 -25.08 10.79 12.68
CA ASP A 134 -26.42 11.32 12.37
C ASP A 134 -27.57 10.34 12.68
N GLY A 135 -27.45 9.63 13.81
CA GLY A 135 -28.42 8.64 14.27
C GLY A 135 -28.37 7.31 13.54
N ARG A 136 -27.39 7.10 12.65
CA ARG A 136 -27.14 5.83 11.95
C ARG A 136 -25.94 5.15 12.61
N PRO A 137 -26.10 3.91 13.14
CA PRO A 137 -25.00 3.12 13.64
C PRO A 137 -23.90 2.91 12.61
#